data_AF-A0AAW5SJA6-F1
#
_entry.id   AF-A0AAW5SJA6-F1
#
_cell.length_a   1.000
_cell.length_b   1.000
_cell.length_c   1.000
_cell.angle_alpha   90.00
_cell.angle_beta   90.00
_cell.angle_gamma   90.00
#
_symmetry.space_group_name_H-M   'P 1'
#
loop_
_entity.id
_entity.type
_entity.pdbx_description
1 polymer ?
#
loop_
_entity_poly.entity_id
_entity_poly.type
_entity_poly.pdbx_seq_one_letter_code
_entity_poly.pdbx_strand_id
1 'polypeptide(L)'
;MSALYLVKDGDRTVALTAERDGRLHCYVPNVDAFVYNKPMSVDFLIDREMDYEPVTAQDAAAIIKEGAIGKINGRTNKSLLDWAKGETRRLDPAEVLGSNTLVDDPLPTATEVANAKAAVLRKTPLGRWIVYKTYTNTGNRQPALQMASDLRNRRIKAFRDIPVRARVLDSEDGASLVVQISRAASRRSSAAEPIKARPRAAAAAARAKKR
;
A
#
# COMPACT_ATOMS: atom_id res chain seq x y z
N MET A 1 -10.69 19.21 -8.46
CA MET A 1 -9.30 19.53 -8.80
C MET A 1 -8.58 18.20 -8.97
N SER A 2 -7.68 18.08 -9.96
CA SER A 2 -7.06 16.79 -10.27
C SER A 2 -5.54 16.91 -10.17
N ALA A 3 -4.90 16.05 -9.36
CA ALA A 3 -3.44 15.96 -9.32
C ALA A 3 -2.96 14.97 -10.39
N LEU A 4 -1.82 15.26 -11.03
CA LEU A 4 -1.29 14.43 -12.11
C LEU A 4 -0.02 13.69 -11.65
N TYR A 5 0.07 12.42 -12.01
CA TYR A 5 1.22 11.58 -11.69
C TYR A 5 1.66 10.75 -12.88
N LEU A 6 2.98 10.69 -13.08
CA LEU A 6 3.64 9.70 -13.89
C LEU A 6 3.93 8.47 -13.03
N VAL A 7 3.40 7.32 -13.44
CA VAL A 7 3.54 6.06 -12.72
C VAL A 7 4.66 5.24 -13.34
N LYS A 8 5.59 4.81 -12.50
CA LYS A 8 6.79 4.05 -12.86
C LYS A 8 6.84 2.73 -12.10
N ASP A 9 7.34 1.71 -12.80
CA ASP A 9 7.72 0.41 -12.24
C ASP A 9 9.22 0.24 -12.48
N GLY A 10 10.02 0.63 -11.48
CA GLY A 10 11.46 0.83 -11.63
C GLY A 10 11.76 1.92 -12.68
N ASP A 11 12.58 1.59 -13.67
CA ASP A 11 12.97 2.53 -14.74
C ASP A 11 11.91 2.68 -15.84
N ARG A 12 10.81 1.91 -15.77
CA ARG A 12 9.80 1.87 -16.82
C ARG A 12 8.62 2.78 -16.48
N THR A 13 8.29 3.70 -17.38
CA THR A 13 7.01 4.41 -17.35
C THR A 13 5.87 3.47 -17.73
N VAL A 14 4.88 3.36 -16.85
CA VAL A 14 3.74 2.45 -17.00
C VAL A 14 2.47 3.21 -17.39
N ALA A 15 2.21 4.36 -16.78
CA ALA A 15 1.02 5.14 -17.04
C ALA A 15 1.19 6.62 -16.71
N LEU A 16 0.42 7.47 -17.38
CA LEU A 16 0.13 8.83 -16.94
C LEU A 16 -1.26 8.82 -16.29
N THR A 17 -1.39 9.46 -15.12
CA THR A 17 -2.59 9.30 -14.29
C THR A 17 -3.07 10.59 -13.69
N ALA A 18 -4.38 10.71 -13.54
CA ALA A 18 -5.03 11.81 -12.86
C ALA A 18 -5.73 11.27 -11.61
N GLU A 19 -5.45 11.90 -10.47
CA GLU A 19 -6.14 11.67 -9.21
C GLU A 19 -7.33 12.62 -9.11
N ARG A 20 -8.50 12.07 -8.79
CA ARG A 20 -9.71 12.83 -8.49
C ARG A 20 -10.54 12.08 -7.46
N ASP A 21 -10.86 12.75 -6.36
CA ASP A 21 -11.72 12.21 -5.29
C ASP A 21 -11.24 10.85 -4.73
N GLY A 22 -9.92 10.68 -4.57
CA GLY A 22 -9.30 9.45 -4.10
C GLY A 22 -9.27 8.32 -5.13
N ARG A 23 -9.41 8.64 -6.42
CA ARG A 23 -9.43 7.67 -7.51
C ARG A 23 -8.41 8.05 -8.55
N LEU A 24 -7.63 7.07 -8.99
CA LEU A 24 -6.74 7.25 -10.12
C LEU A 24 -7.41 6.84 -11.42
N HIS A 25 -7.26 7.71 -12.41
CA HIS A 25 -7.64 7.49 -13.79
C HIS A 25 -6.38 7.43 -14.64
N CYS A 26 -6.18 6.37 -15.44
CA CYS A 26 -5.06 6.25 -16.38
C CYS A 26 -5.42 6.90 -17.71
N TYR A 27 -4.52 7.69 -18.29
CA TYR A 27 -4.65 8.07 -19.69
C TYR A 27 -4.52 6.84 -20.60
N VAL A 28 -5.51 6.60 -21.45
CA VAL A 28 -5.54 5.50 -22.41
C VAL A 28 -5.65 6.09 -23.83
N PRO A 29 -4.56 6.07 -24.62
CA PRO A 29 -4.56 6.71 -25.94
C PRO A 29 -5.56 6.09 -26.94
N ASN A 30 -5.98 4.83 -26.74
CA ASN A 30 -6.95 4.17 -27.61
C ASN A 30 -8.37 4.74 -27.52
N VAL A 31 -8.71 5.39 -26.40
CA VAL A 31 -10.03 6.01 -26.15
C VAL A 31 -9.91 7.50 -25.86
N ASP A 32 -8.69 8.04 -25.98
CA ASP A 32 -8.31 9.43 -25.73
C ASP A 32 -8.94 10.02 -24.45
N ALA A 33 -8.80 9.28 -23.35
CA ALA A 33 -9.42 9.65 -22.08
C ALA A 33 -8.65 9.11 -20.89
N PHE A 34 -8.84 9.76 -19.74
CA PHE A 34 -8.41 9.25 -18.45
C PHE A 34 -9.47 8.28 -17.91
N VAL A 35 -9.17 6.98 -17.94
CA VAL A 35 -10.08 5.89 -17.57
C VAL A 35 -9.82 5.46 -16.13
N TYR A 36 -10.86 5.41 -15.29
CA TYR A 36 -10.71 4.97 -13.90
C TYR A 36 -10.05 3.59 -13.80
N ASN A 37 -8.96 3.48 -13.06
CA ASN A 37 -8.23 2.23 -12.85
C ASN A 37 -8.26 1.85 -11.36
N LYS A 38 -9.17 0.92 -11.00
CA LYS A 38 -9.34 0.47 -9.62
C LYS A 38 -8.06 -0.17 -9.04
N PRO A 39 -7.41 -1.15 -9.71
CA PRO A 39 -6.14 -1.71 -9.21
C PRO A 39 -5.09 -0.64 -8.90
N MET A 40 -4.95 0.36 -9.76
CA MET A 40 -3.95 1.40 -9.56
C MET A 40 -4.35 2.43 -8.49
N SER A 41 -5.65 2.67 -8.31
CA SER A 41 -6.15 3.45 -7.15
C SER A 41 -5.86 2.72 -5.83
N VAL A 42 -6.02 1.39 -5.84
CA VAL A 42 -5.64 0.53 -4.72
C VAL A 42 -4.14 0.58 -4.50
N ASP A 43 -3.32 0.50 -5.54
CA ASP A 43 -1.87 0.62 -5.37
C ASP A 43 -1.47 1.97 -4.76
N PHE A 44 -1.93 3.07 -5.35
CA PHE A 44 -1.64 4.43 -4.88
C PHE A 44 -2.00 4.68 -3.41
N LEU A 45 -3.16 4.18 -2.98
CA LEU A 45 -3.67 4.37 -1.61
C LEU A 45 -3.21 3.26 -0.63
N ILE A 46 -3.03 2.04 -1.13
CA ILE A 46 -2.93 0.82 -0.34
C ILE A 46 -1.55 0.16 -0.45
N ASP A 47 -1.21 -0.34 -1.63
CA ASP A 47 -0.10 -1.30 -1.82
C ASP A 47 1.24 -0.58 -2.07
N ARG A 48 1.22 0.49 -2.86
CA ARG A 48 2.34 1.37 -3.22
C ARG A 48 3.56 0.60 -3.72
N GLU A 49 3.30 -0.38 -4.58
CA GLU A 49 4.32 -1.15 -5.30
C GLU A 49 4.94 -0.32 -6.43
N MET A 50 4.19 0.62 -7.02
CA MET A 50 4.69 1.54 -8.05
C MET A 50 5.15 2.89 -7.49
N ASP A 51 6.02 3.55 -8.27
CA ASP A 51 6.47 4.91 -8.02
C ASP A 51 5.53 5.91 -8.70
N TYR A 52 5.14 6.95 -7.97
CA TYR A 52 4.22 7.99 -8.43
C TYR A 52 4.91 9.34 -8.38
N GLU A 53 5.34 9.82 -9.53
CA GLU A 53 6.03 11.11 -9.68
C GLU A 53 5.01 12.18 -10.06
N PRO A 54 4.82 13.24 -9.24
CA PRO A 54 3.94 14.34 -9.61
C PRO A 54 4.42 15.01 -10.90
N VAL A 55 3.50 15.34 -11.81
CA VAL A 55 3.81 16.06 -13.05
C VAL A 55 2.89 17.24 -13.24
N THR A 56 3.35 18.25 -13.98
CA THR A 56 2.52 19.41 -14.31
C THR A 56 1.54 19.07 -15.43
N ALA A 57 0.48 19.88 -15.58
CA ALA A 57 -0.42 19.76 -16.72
C ALA A 57 0.32 19.99 -18.05
N GLN A 58 1.33 20.85 -18.08
CA GLN A 58 2.16 21.09 -19.25
C GLN A 58 2.99 19.85 -19.61
N ASP A 59 3.64 19.21 -18.63
CA ASP A 59 4.42 17.99 -18.86
C ASP A 59 3.53 16.82 -19.26
N ALA A 60 2.38 16.67 -18.61
CA ALA A 60 1.38 15.67 -18.97
C ALA A 60 0.87 15.86 -20.42
N ALA A 61 0.62 17.10 -20.83
CA ALA A 61 0.23 17.42 -22.20
C ALA A 61 1.35 17.08 -23.20
N ALA A 62 2.62 17.35 -22.85
CA ALA A 62 3.77 16.98 -23.67
C ALA A 62 3.88 15.45 -23.81
N ILE A 63 3.79 14.71 -22.71
CA ILE A 63 3.82 13.23 -22.68
C ILE A 63 2.72 12.63 -23.58
N ILE A 64 1.50 13.18 -23.53
CA ILE A 64 0.38 12.75 -24.37
C ILE A 64 0.68 13.04 -25.84
N LYS A 65 1.12 14.26 -26.15
CA LYS A 65 1.41 14.71 -27.52
C LYS A 65 2.56 13.92 -28.16
N GLU A 66 3.59 13.61 -27.39
CA GLU A 66 4.74 12.80 -27.82
C GLU A 66 4.40 11.31 -27.97
N GLY A 67 3.24 10.89 -27.45
CA GLY A 67 2.82 9.48 -27.49
C GLY A 67 3.70 8.58 -26.60
N ALA A 68 4.33 9.14 -25.57
CA ALA A 68 5.20 8.41 -24.65
C ALA A 68 4.42 7.33 -23.86
N ILE A 69 3.11 7.54 -23.66
CA ILE A 69 2.20 6.47 -23.22
C ILE A 69 1.75 5.68 -24.45
N GLY A 70 2.24 4.45 -24.57
CA GLY A 70 1.93 3.56 -25.68
C GLY A 70 0.46 3.15 -25.76
N LYS A 71 -0.03 2.88 -26.97
CA LYS A 71 -1.37 2.31 -27.19
C LYS A 71 -1.44 0.86 -26.71
N ILE A 72 -2.59 0.48 -26.16
CA ILE A 72 -2.93 -0.92 -25.87
C ILE A 72 -3.07 -1.67 -27.19
N ASN A 73 -2.25 -2.69 -27.39
CA ASN A 73 -2.36 -3.59 -28.53
C ASN A 73 -3.59 -4.48 -28.38
N GLY A 74 -4.64 -4.21 -29.17
CA GLY A 74 -5.89 -4.97 -29.13
C GLY A 74 -5.78 -6.44 -29.57
N ARG A 75 -4.69 -6.84 -30.24
CA ARG A 75 -4.45 -8.23 -30.61
C ARG A 75 -3.99 -9.06 -29.41
N THR A 76 -3.13 -8.48 -28.57
CA THR A 76 -2.55 -9.17 -27.41
C THR A 76 -3.31 -8.89 -26.11
N ASN A 77 -3.92 -7.72 -25.99
CA ASN A 77 -4.56 -7.23 -24.77
C ASN A 77 -6.01 -6.81 -25.01
N LYS A 78 -6.77 -7.64 -25.75
CA LYS A 78 -8.16 -7.36 -26.12
C LYS A 78 -9.04 -7.05 -24.91
N SER A 79 -8.97 -7.87 -23.86
CA SER A 79 -9.79 -7.68 -22.65
C SER A 79 -9.51 -6.33 -21.95
N LEU A 80 -8.26 -5.88 -21.94
CA LEU A 80 -7.91 -4.58 -21.36
C LEU A 80 -8.44 -3.43 -22.23
N LEU A 81 -8.35 -3.57 -23.55
CA LEU A 81 -8.90 -2.58 -24.48
C LEU A 81 -10.44 -2.51 -24.40
N ASP A 82 -11.11 -3.66 -24.32
CA ASP A 82 -12.57 -3.75 -24.19
C ASP A 82 -13.03 -3.17 -22.85
N TRP A 83 -12.29 -3.42 -21.77
CA TRP A 83 -12.52 -2.76 -20.48
C TRP A 83 -12.41 -1.23 -20.60
N ALA A 84 -11.33 -0.72 -21.21
CA ALA A 84 -11.14 0.72 -21.36
C ALA A 84 -12.26 1.39 -22.18
N LYS A 85 -12.75 0.68 -23.21
CA LYS A 85 -13.89 1.10 -24.03
C LYS A 85 -15.25 0.97 -23.34
N GLY A 86 -15.38 0.11 -22.33
CA GLY A 86 -16.61 -0.11 -21.57
C GLY A 86 -16.72 0.72 -20.29
N GLU A 87 -15.61 1.18 -19.71
CA GLU A 87 -15.63 1.95 -18.46
C GLU A 87 -16.28 3.32 -18.68
N THR A 88 -17.27 3.65 -17.84
CA THR A 88 -18.09 4.86 -17.95
C THR A 88 -17.51 6.03 -17.16
N ARG A 89 -16.65 5.76 -16.17
CA ARG A 89 -15.98 6.80 -15.37
C ARG A 89 -14.71 7.27 -16.08
N ARG A 90 -14.91 8.12 -17.08
CA ARG A 90 -13.82 8.76 -17.83
C ARG A 90 -13.74 10.24 -17.51
N LEU A 91 -12.53 10.76 -17.53
CA LEU A 91 -12.26 12.18 -17.50
C LEU A 91 -11.72 12.61 -18.86
N ASP A 92 -12.19 13.76 -19.32
CA ASP A 92 -11.72 14.37 -20.55
C ASP A 92 -10.30 14.92 -20.33
N PRO A 93 -9.33 14.64 -21.23
CA PRO A 93 -7.98 15.17 -21.10
C PRO A 93 -7.94 16.70 -21.01
N ALA A 94 -8.77 17.43 -21.75
CA ALA A 94 -8.82 18.89 -21.68
C ALA A 94 -9.36 19.39 -20.33
N GLU A 95 -10.32 18.69 -19.71
CA GLU A 95 -10.80 19.02 -18.35
C GLU A 95 -9.69 18.80 -17.31
N VAL A 96 -8.97 17.68 -17.43
CA VAL A 96 -7.89 17.30 -16.51
C VAL A 96 -6.70 18.25 -16.64
N LEU A 97 -6.26 18.54 -17.86
CA LEU A 97 -5.09 19.37 -18.15
C LEU A 97 -5.40 20.88 -18.05
N GLY A 98 -6.65 21.28 -18.32
CA GLY A 98 -7.11 22.67 -18.19
C GLY A 98 -7.29 23.11 -16.73
N SER A 99 -7.33 22.16 -15.79
CA SER A 99 -7.27 22.42 -14.35
C SER A 99 -5.84 22.81 -13.96
N ASN A 100 -5.45 24.04 -14.28
CA ASN A 100 -4.09 24.54 -14.16
C ASN A 100 -3.75 24.83 -12.69
N THR A 101 -3.37 23.82 -11.92
CA THR A 101 -2.88 24.02 -10.55
C THR A 101 -1.75 23.04 -10.25
N LEU A 102 -0.54 23.57 -10.06
CA LEU A 102 0.50 22.91 -9.29
C LEU A 102 -0.09 22.65 -7.89
N VAL A 103 -0.10 21.41 -7.43
CA VAL A 103 -0.35 21.18 -6.00
C VAL A 103 0.93 21.65 -5.29
N ASP A 104 0.96 22.91 -4.85
CA ASP A 104 2.12 23.56 -4.21
C ASP A 104 2.56 22.85 -2.92
N ASP A 105 1.68 22.03 -2.34
CA ASP A 105 2.05 21.02 -1.35
C ASP A 105 2.05 19.63 -2.02
N PRO A 106 3.20 19.11 -2.47
CA PRO A 106 3.25 17.73 -2.93
C PRO A 106 2.69 16.85 -1.81
N LEU A 107 1.71 16.01 -2.15
CA LEU A 107 1.20 15.02 -1.21
C LEU A 107 2.40 14.28 -0.61
N PRO A 108 2.52 14.22 0.74
CA PRO A 108 3.72 13.73 1.37
C PRO A 108 4.04 12.34 0.85
N THR A 109 5.28 12.17 0.43
CA THR A 109 5.78 10.92 -0.16
C THR A 109 5.56 9.76 0.81
N ALA A 110 5.53 8.52 0.30
CA ALA A 110 5.37 7.34 1.14
C ALA A 110 6.43 7.27 2.26
N THR A 111 7.64 7.71 1.95
CA THR A 111 8.74 7.82 2.90
C THR A 111 8.46 8.86 3.98
N GLU A 112 7.94 10.04 3.62
CA GLU A 112 7.60 11.10 4.57
C GLU A 112 6.44 10.72 5.48
N VAL A 113 5.37 10.10 4.95
CA VAL A 113 4.26 9.61 5.79
C VAL A 113 4.72 8.50 6.73
N ALA A 114 5.53 7.56 6.24
CA ALA A 114 6.08 6.49 7.06
C ALA A 114 7.04 7.04 8.13
N ASN A 115 7.87 8.02 7.79
CA ASN A 115 8.77 8.71 8.72
C ASN A 115 8.01 9.54 9.76
N ALA A 116 6.94 10.23 9.36
CA ALA A 116 6.07 10.96 10.26
C ALA A 116 5.38 10.00 11.25
N LYS A 117 4.85 8.86 10.76
CA LYS A 117 4.26 7.82 11.63
C LYS A 117 5.31 7.16 12.53
N ALA A 118 6.52 6.92 12.03
CA ALA A 118 7.63 6.43 12.84
C ALA A 118 8.03 7.46 13.90
N ALA A 119 8.03 8.76 13.60
CA ALA A 119 8.29 9.83 14.56
C ALA A 119 7.20 9.89 15.64
N VAL A 120 5.93 9.78 15.27
CA VAL A 120 4.81 9.65 16.22
C VAL A 120 4.99 8.42 17.11
N LEU A 121 5.36 7.28 16.52
CA LEU A 121 5.59 6.04 17.27
C LEU A 121 6.79 6.14 18.23
N ARG A 122 7.85 6.88 17.87
CA ARG A 122 9.00 7.15 18.76
C ARG A 122 8.62 8.02 19.97
N LYS A 123 7.69 8.96 19.79
CA LYS A 123 7.16 9.79 20.88
C LYS A 123 6.11 9.05 21.73
N THR A 124 5.53 7.99 21.19
CA THR A 124 4.50 7.19 21.86
C THR A 124 5.11 6.31 22.97
N PRO A 125 4.50 6.25 24.18
CA PRO A 125 4.93 5.35 25.24
C PRO A 125 5.03 3.89 24.79
N LEU A 126 5.95 3.13 25.39
CA LEU A 126 6.09 1.70 25.12
C LEU A 126 4.77 0.96 25.39
N GLY A 127 4.41 0.02 24.51
CA GLY A 127 3.18 -0.76 24.65
C GLY A 127 1.87 -0.03 24.31
N ARG A 128 1.89 1.30 24.06
CA ARG A 128 0.70 2.02 23.59
C ARG A 128 0.48 1.74 22.10
N TRP A 129 -0.73 1.30 21.77
CA TRP A 129 -1.15 1.01 20.40
C TRP A 129 -1.65 2.28 19.72
N ILE A 130 -1.17 2.51 18.50
CA ILE A 130 -1.66 3.56 17.60
C ILE A 130 -2.16 2.91 16.32
N VAL A 131 -3.16 3.54 15.70
CA VAL A 131 -3.65 3.10 14.39
C VAL A 131 -2.62 3.47 13.33
N TYR A 132 -2.14 2.46 12.61
CA TYR A 132 -1.25 2.68 11.48
C TYR A 132 -2.03 2.83 10.18
N LYS A 133 -3.02 1.96 9.94
CA LYS A 133 -3.82 1.96 8.71
C LYS A 133 -5.19 1.33 8.94
N THR A 134 -6.20 1.81 8.23
CA THR A 134 -7.55 1.24 8.23
C THR A 134 -7.89 0.75 6.82
N TYR A 135 -8.55 -0.38 6.73
CA TYR A 135 -8.99 -1.05 5.51
C TYR A 135 -10.50 -1.16 5.54
N THR A 136 -11.19 -0.56 4.58
CA THR A 136 -12.67 -0.59 4.51
C THR A 136 -13.22 -1.90 3.93
N ASN A 137 -12.37 -2.75 3.37
CA ASN A 137 -12.76 -4.05 2.84
C ASN A 137 -12.51 -5.15 3.88
N THR A 138 -13.55 -5.49 4.65
CA THR A 138 -13.49 -6.56 5.67
C THR A 138 -13.56 -7.97 5.08
N GLY A 139 -14.03 -8.11 3.84
CA GLY A 139 -14.16 -9.39 3.14
C GLY A 139 -12.82 -10.02 2.72
N ASN A 140 -11.74 -9.23 2.67
CA ASN A 140 -10.39 -9.72 2.41
C ASN A 140 -9.40 -9.18 3.45
N ARG A 141 -9.06 -10.01 4.45
CA ARG A 141 -8.11 -9.66 5.52
C ARG A 141 -6.65 -9.76 5.10
N GLN A 142 -6.33 -10.38 3.95
CA GLN A 142 -4.95 -10.65 3.54
C GLN A 142 -4.07 -9.38 3.46
N PRO A 143 -4.53 -8.26 2.88
CA PRO A 143 -3.74 -7.03 2.83
C PRO A 143 -3.39 -6.47 4.21
N ALA A 144 -4.34 -6.52 5.16
CA ALA A 144 -4.12 -6.06 6.53
C ALA A 144 -3.13 -6.97 7.29
N LEU A 145 -3.23 -8.29 7.07
CA LEU A 145 -2.31 -9.27 7.66
C LEU A 145 -0.90 -9.15 7.09
N GLN A 146 -0.78 -8.95 5.77
CA GLN A 146 0.48 -8.72 5.08
C GLN A 146 1.17 -7.46 5.61
N MET A 147 0.43 -6.34 5.69
CA MET A 147 0.94 -5.10 6.28
C MET A 147 1.43 -5.28 7.73
N ALA A 148 0.65 -5.98 8.56
CA ALA A 148 1.07 -6.29 9.93
C ALA A 148 2.31 -7.21 9.97
N SER A 149 2.50 -8.08 8.97
CA SER A 149 3.69 -8.92 8.81
C SER A 149 4.90 -8.06 8.42
N ASP A 150 4.77 -7.18 7.43
CA ASP A 150 5.86 -6.33 6.94
C ASP A 150 6.36 -5.34 8.00
N LEU A 151 5.44 -4.81 8.82
CA LEU A 151 5.77 -4.02 10.00
C LEU A 151 6.58 -4.84 11.02
N ARG A 152 6.13 -6.05 11.38
CA ARG A 152 6.84 -6.94 12.33
C ARG A 152 8.21 -7.37 11.82
N ASN A 153 8.30 -7.66 10.54
CA ASN A 153 9.51 -8.14 9.87
C ASN A 153 10.41 -7.00 9.37
N ARG A 154 10.09 -5.74 9.70
CA ARG A 154 10.93 -4.55 9.40
C ARG A 154 11.23 -4.37 7.91
N ARG A 155 10.32 -4.80 7.05
CA ARG A 155 10.43 -4.62 5.60
C ARG A 155 10.19 -3.17 5.19
N ILE A 156 9.49 -2.40 6.03
CA ILE A 156 9.28 -0.96 5.85
C ILE A 156 10.49 -0.19 6.41
N LYS A 157 11.23 0.49 5.54
CA LYS A 157 12.49 1.20 5.85
C LYS A 157 12.39 2.13 7.07
N ALA A 158 11.28 2.88 7.19
CA ALA A 158 11.04 3.81 8.29
C ALA A 158 10.98 3.16 9.69
N PHE A 159 10.68 1.85 9.76
CA PHE A 159 10.55 1.09 11.01
C PHE A 159 11.72 0.13 11.25
N ARG A 160 12.75 0.13 10.40
CA ARG A 160 13.87 -0.82 10.46
C ARG A 160 14.58 -0.81 11.83
N ASP A 161 14.73 0.37 12.41
CA ASP A 161 15.44 0.59 13.68
C ASP A 161 14.51 0.71 14.88
N ILE A 162 13.21 0.52 14.68
CA ILE A 162 12.20 0.61 15.74
C ILE A 162 11.68 -0.80 16.00
N PRO A 163 11.88 -1.37 17.20
CA PRO A 163 11.21 -2.61 17.56
C PRO A 163 9.70 -2.35 17.62
N VAL A 164 8.93 -3.00 16.74
CA VAL A 164 7.48 -2.81 16.65
C VAL A 164 6.72 -4.12 16.85
N ARG A 165 5.55 -4.02 17.44
CA ARG A 165 4.49 -5.04 17.36
C ARG A 165 3.40 -4.50 16.46
N ALA A 166 2.82 -5.37 15.64
CA ALA A 166 1.66 -5.04 14.82
C ALA A 166 0.56 -6.08 15.02
N ARG A 167 -0.69 -5.63 14.99
CA ARG A 167 -1.88 -6.49 15.05
C ARG A 167 -2.97 -5.95 14.13
N VAL A 168 -3.86 -6.82 13.70
CA VAL A 168 -5.05 -6.47 12.92
C VAL A 168 -6.26 -6.67 13.83
N LEU A 169 -7.10 -5.65 13.94
CA LEU A 169 -8.37 -5.69 14.65
C LEU A 169 -9.50 -5.35 13.68
N ASP A 170 -10.71 -5.79 13.99
CA ASP A 170 -11.91 -5.23 13.39
C ASP A 170 -12.20 -3.86 14.05
N SER A 171 -12.65 -2.89 13.26
CA SER A 171 -13.13 -1.60 13.76
C SER A 171 -14.35 -1.82 14.66
N GLU A 172 -14.62 -0.91 15.59
CA GLU A 172 -15.77 -1.00 16.51
C GLU A 172 -17.10 -1.09 15.75
N ASP A 173 -17.15 -0.42 14.61
CA ASP A 173 -18.26 -0.35 13.66
C ASP A 173 -18.35 -1.58 12.73
N GLY A 174 -17.43 -2.54 12.83
CA GLY A 174 -17.42 -3.80 12.06
C GLY A 174 -17.23 -3.64 10.54
N ALA A 175 -17.20 -2.40 10.04
CA ALA A 175 -17.11 -2.07 8.62
C ALA A 175 -15.67 -1.90 8.13
N SER A 176 -14.66 -2.08 8.99
CA SER A 176 -13.26 -1.88 8.63
C SER A 176 -12.32 -2.77 9.43
N LEU A 177 -11.13 -3.04 8.88
CA LEU A 177 -10.01 -3.66 9.59
C LEU A 177 -8.97 -2.60 9.90
N VAL A 178 -8.48 -2.59 11.12
CA VAL A 178 -7.49 -1.62 11.60
C VAL A 178 -6.19 -2.34 11.89
N VAL A 179 -5.12 -1.96 11.19
CA VAL A 179 -3.76 -2.34 11.55
C VAL A 179 -3.25 -1.38 12.60
N GLN A 180 -3.02 -1.89 13.80
CA GLN A 180 -2.43 -1.14 14.91
C GLN A 180 -0.97 -1.51 15.09
N ILE A 181 -0.16 -0.53 15.47
CA ILE A 181 1.25 -0.71 15.82
C ILE A 181 1.54 -0.18 17.21
N SER A 182 2.49 -0.81 17.90
CA SER A 182 3.03 -0.32 19.16
C SER A 182 4.54 -0.48 19.21
N ARG A 183 5.20 0.40 19.95
CA ARG A 183 6.64 0.30 20.18
C ARG A 183 6.91 -0.80 21.20
N ALA A 184 7.77 -1.74 20.82
CA ALA A 184 8.24 -2.82 21.68
C ALA A 184 9.52 -2.42 22.40
N ALA A 185 9.75 -2.98 23.58
CA ALA A 185 11.07 -2.93 24.19
C ALA A 185 12.08 -3.62 23.24
N SER A 186 13.16 -2.92 22.92
CA SER A 186 14.31 -3.54 22.25
C SER A 186 14.77 -4.70 23.12
N ARG A 187 14.78 -5.94 22.59
CA ARG A 187 15.55 -7.02 23.19
C ARG A 187 17.04 -6.69 23.04
N ARG A 188 17.57 -5.81 23.88
CA ARG A 188 18.98 -5.89 24.25
C ARG A 188 19.07 -7.12 25.14
N SER A 189 19.84 -8.11 24.69
CA SER A 189 20.50 -9.14 25.51
C SER A 189 20.02 -9.18 26.97
N SER A 190 18.94 -9.91 27.23
CA SER A 190 18.75 -10.45 28.58
C SER A 190 19.81 -11.52 28.72
N ALA A 191 20.82 -11.23 29.53
CA ALA A 191 21.75 -12.22 30.03
C ALA A 191 20.99 -13.47 30.50
N ALA A 192 21.66 -14.60 30.34
CA ALA A 192 21.20 -15.93 30.71
C ALA A 192 20.50 -15.94 32.08
N GLU A 193 19.26 -16.39 32.09
CA GLU A 193 18.68 -17.07 33.24
C GLU A 193 18.36 -18.49 32.77
N PRO A 194 18.90 -19.54 33.43
CA PRO A 194 18.77 -20.90 32.95
C PRO A 194 17.31 -21.33 33.05
N ILE A 195 16.75 -21.77 31.93
CA ILE A 195 15.48 -22.48 31.92
C ILE A 195 15.68 -23.73 32.78
N LYS A 196 15.19 -23.69 34.02
CA LYS A 196 15.02 -24.88 34.86
C LYS A 196 14.23 -25.89 34.03
N ALA A 197 14.92 -26.97 33.66
CA ALA A 197 14.35 -28.11 32.95
C ALA A 197 13.11 -28.57 33.70
N ARG A 198 11.94 -28.44 33.06
CA ARG A 198 10.72 -29.08 33.54
C ARG A 198 10.74 -30.53 33.01
N PRO A 199 10.57 -31.53 33.89
CA PRO A 199 10.85 -32.92 33.55
C PRO A 199 9.90 -33.46 32.48
N ARG A 200 10.49 -34.15 31.49
CA ARG A 200 9.80 -35.02 30.54
C ARG A 200 9.07 -36.11 31.34
N ALA A 201 7.74 -36.04 31.38
CA ALA A 201 6.92 -37.14 31.82
C ALA A 201 7.12 -38.31 30.84
N ALA A 202 7.84 -39.32 31.31
CA ALA A 202 7.93 -40.62 30.68
C ALA A 202 6.59 -41.34 30.85
N ALA A 203 5.95 -41.68 29.74
CA ALA A 203 4.89 -42.68 29.71
C ALA A 203 5.07 -43.54 28.46
N ALA A 204 6.10 -44.38 28.50
CA ALA A 204 6.24 -45.52 27.62
C ALA A 204 6.60 -46.75 28.46
N ALA A 205 5.77 -47.78 28.34
CA ALA A 205 6.05 -49.19 28.59
C ALA A 205 6.32 -49.65 30.04
N ALA A 206 5.26 -50.11 30.68
CA ALA A 206 5.26 -51.38 31.40
C ALA A 206 3.85 -51.99 31.30
N ARG A 207 3.62 -53.27 31.09
CA ARG A 207 4.41 -54.43 30.66
C ARG A 207 3.35 -55.54 30.60
N ALA A 208 3.27 -56.29 29.51
CA ALA A 208 2.62 -57.58 29.55
C ALA A 208 3.29 -58.45 30.63
N LYS A 209 2.51 -59.02 31.57
CA LYS A 209 2.70 -60.38 32.12
C LYS A 209 1.67 -60.71 33.20
N LYS A 210 1.18 -61.96 33.10
CA LYS A 210 0.35 -62.75 34.03
C LYS A 210 -1.15 -62.48 33.88
N ARG A 211 -2.01 -63.47 33.70
CA ARG A 211 -1.88 -64.92 33.48
C ARG A 211 -3.29 -65.40 33.15
#